data_AF-A0A353K0L1-F1
#
_entry.id   AF-A0A353K0L1-F1
#
_cell.length_a   1.000
_cell.length_b   1.000
_cell.length_c   1.000
_cell.angle_alpha   90.00
_cell.angle_beta   90.00
_cell.angle_gamma   90.00
#
_symmetry.space_group_name_H-M   'P 1'
#
loop_
_entity.id
_entity.type
_entity.pdbx_description
1 polymer ?
#
loop_
_entity_poly.entity_id
_entity_poly.type
_entity_poly.pdbx_seq_one_letter_code
_entity_poly.pdbx_strand_id
1 'polypeptide(L)' 'VLIEDVPGVGKTVLVHSIAKSINCDFKRIQFTPDLLPSDITGVSIYNQKTGEF' A
#
# COMPACT_ATOMS: atom_id res chain seq x y z
N VAL A 1 7.99 2.36 -11.03
CA VAL A 1 9.29 3.06 -10.96
C VAL A 1 9.90 2.77 -9.61
N LEU A 2 11.18 2.39 -9.56
CA LEU A 2 11.92 2.17 -8.31
C LEU A 2 12.77 3.40 -8.01
N ILE A 3 12.76 3.88 -6.76
CA ILE A 3 13.53 5.05 -6.32
C ILE A 3 14.50 4.61 -5.22
N GLU A 4 15.72 4.23 -5.61
CA GLU A 4 16.82 3.86 -4.71
C GLU A 4 17.67 5.09 -4.35
N ASP A 5 17.99 5.21 -3.06
CA ASP A 5 18.72 6.33 -2.43
C ASP A 5 18.74 6.08 -0.91
N VAL A 6 19.51 6.87 -0.18
CA VAL A 6 19.64 6.82 1.28
C VAL A 6 18.35 7.23 2.01
N PRO A 7 18.12 6.74 3.25
CA PRO A 7 16.97 7.14 4.05
C PRO A 7 16.95 8.66 4.33
N GLY A 8 15.75 9.25 4.37
CA GLY A 8 15.57 10.65 4.78
C GLY A 8 15.59 11.69 3.66
N VAL A 9 15.83 11.31 2.39
CA VAL A 9 15.88 12.25 1.25
C VAL A 9 14.50 12.65 0.67
N GLY A 10 13.43 12.44 1.44
CA GLY A 10 12.09 12.92 1.04
C GLY A 10 11.41 12.15 -0.09
N LYS A 11 11.84 10.92 -0.44
CA LYS A 11 11.19 10.11 -1.50
C LYS A 11 9.68 9.97 -1.36
N THR A 12 9.20 9.76 -0.12
CA THR A 12 7.77 9.67 0.16
C THR A 12 7.06 10.99 -0.15
N VAL A 13 7.69 12.12 0.17
CA VAL A 13 7.16 13.47 -0.10
C VAL A 13 7.12 13.73 -1.61
N LEU A 14 8.15 13.32 -2.34
CA LEU A 14 8.20 13.41 -3.80
C LEU A 14 7.03 12.67 -4.44
N VAL A 15 6.84 11.39 -4.13
CA VAL A 15 5.76 10.58 -4.72
C VAL A 15 4.38 11.13 -4.34
N HIS A 16 4.18 11.55 -3.08
CA HIS A 16 2.94 12.18 -2.64
C HIS A 16 2.64 13.49 -3.38
N SER A 17 3.66 14.32 -3.60
CA SER A 17 3.52 15.60 -4.32
C SER A 17 3.18 15.38 -5.79
N ILE A 18 3.76 14.35 -6.42
CA ILE A 18 3.43 13.94 -7.79
C ILE A 18 1.98 13.45 -7.86
N ALA A 19 1.54 12.60 -6.94
CA ALA A 19 0.14 12.13 -6.92
C ALA A 19 -0.85 13.31 -6.80
N LYS A 20 -0.55 14.29 -5.94
CA LYS A 20 -1.33 15.53 -5.81
C LYS A 20 -1.34 16.38 -7.09
N SER A 21 -0.23 16.50 -7.80
CA SER A 21 -0.16 17.34 -9.00
C SER A 21 -0.98 16.77 -10.16
N ILE A 22 -1.23 15.45 -10.18
CA ILE A 22 -2.05 14.77 -11.19
C ILE A 22 -3.44 14.39 -10.67
N ASN A 23 -3.83 14.87 -9.49
CA ASN A 23 -5.11 14.60 -8.84
C ASN A 23 -5.42 13.09 -8.67
N CYS A 24 -4.39 12.31 -8.33
CA CYS A 24 -4.50 10.88 -8.00
C CYS A 24 -4.47 10.64 -6.49
N ASP A 25 -5.12 9.56 -6.06
CA ASP A 25 -5.05 9.09 -4.69
C ASP A 25 -3.67 8.52 -4.37
N PHE A 26 -3.17 8.82 -3.17
CA PHE A 26 -1.91 8.29 -2.66
C PHE A 26 -2.16 7.33 -1.48
N LYS A 27 -1.74 6.08 -1.63
CA LYS A 27 -1.70 5.08 -0.56
C LYS A 27 -0.29 4.51 -0.46
N ARG A 28 0.22 4.35 0.76
CA ARG A 28 1.56 3.84 1.05
C ARG A 28 1.46 2.56 1.86
N ILE A 29 2.18 1.53 1.43
CA ILE A 29 2.41 0.31 2.21
C ILE A 29 3.87 0.31 2.66
N GLN A 30 4.10 0.19 3.97
CA GLN A 30 5.44 -0.01 4.52
C GLN A 30 5.71 -1.51 4.52
N PHE A 31 6.74 -1.93 3.78
CA PHE A 31 7.20 -3.30 3.85
C PHE A 31 7.95 -3.49 5.18
N THR A 32 7.51 -4.47 5.94
CA THR A 32 8.14 -5.00 7.14
C THR A 32 8.41 -6.50 6.89
N PRO A 33 9.41 -7.11 7.57
CA PRO A 33 9.78 -8.50 7.30
C PRO A 33 8.67 -9.52 7.61
N ASP A 34 7.66 -9.10 8.37
CA ASP A 34 6.49 -9.86 8.81
C ASP A 34 5.24 -9.64 7.95
N LEU A 35 5.29 -8.75 6.94
CA LEU A 35 4.14 -8.47 6.07
C LEU A 35 3.74 -9.72 5.27
N LEU A 36 2.50 -10.18 5.46
CA LEU A 36 1.95 -11.34 4.74
C LEU A 36 1.21 -10.89 3.47
N PRO A 37 1.16 -11.72 2.42
CA PRO A 37 0.38 -11.41 1.21
C PRO A 37 -1.10 -11.12 1.52
N SER A 38 -1.66 -11.82 2.52
CA SER A 38 -3.03 -11.63 3.00
C SER A 38 -3.29 -10.21 3.52
N ASP A 39 -2.27 -9.50 4.00
CA ASP A 39 -2.41 -8.11 4.48
C ASP A 39 -2.63 -7.12 3.33
N ILE A 40 -2.25 -7.51 2.10
CA ILE A 40 -2.40 -6.69 0.90
C ILE A 40 -3.62 -7.13 0.09
N THR A 41 -3.77 -8.44 -0.13
CA THR A 41 -4.85 -8.98 -0.98
C THR A 41 -6.16 -9.16 -0.21
N GLY A 42 -6.10 -9.17 1.12
CA GLY A 42 -7.21 -9.57 1.98
C GLY A 42 -7.34 -11.08 2.11
N VAL A 43 -8.28 -11.49 2.96
CA VAL A 43 -8.67 -12.88 3.20
C VAL A 43 -10.16 -13.06 2.88
N SER A 44 -10.53 -14.20 2.30
CA SER A 44 -11.94 -14.57 2.14
C SER A 44 -12.46 -15.10 3.47
N ILE A 45 -13.54 -14.50 3.99
CA ILE A 45 -14.13 -14.87 5.28
C ILE A 45 -15.51 -15.42 5.00
N TYR A 46 -15.65 -16.73 5.18
CA TYR A 46 -16.93 -17.40 5.03
C TYR A 46 -17.97 -16.85 6.02
N ASN A 47 -19.02 -16.25 5.46
CA ASN A 47 -20.15 -15.75 6.21
C ASN A 47 -21.21 -16.84 6.35
N GLN A 48 -21.24 -17.48 7.52
CA GLN A 48 -22.21 -18.56 7.83
C GLN A 48 -23.69 -18.12 7.77
N LYS A 49 -23.98 -16.81 7.87
CA LYS A 49 -25.36 -16.30 7.80
C LYS A 49 -25.89 -16.20 6.38
N THR A 50 -25.02 -15.89 5.42
CA THR A 50 -25.37 -15.75 4.00
C THR A 50 -24.94 -16.93 3.15
N GLY A 51 -24.04 -17.79 3.66
CA GLY A 51 -23.50 -18.94 2.95
C GLY A 51 -22.42 -18.60 1.92
N GLU A 52 -21.87 -17.38 1.95
CA GLU A 52 -20.95 -16.83 0.95
C GLU A 52 -19.53 -16.63 1.54
N PHE A 53 -18.51 -16.55 0.67
CA PHE A 53 -17.09 -16.36 1.04
C PHE A 53 -16.62 -14.91 0.95
#